data_AF-A0A925AGM2-F1
#
_entry.id   AF-A0A925AGM2-F1
#
_cell.length_a   1.000
_cell.length_b   1.000
_cell.length_c   1.000
_cell.angle_alpha   90.00
_cell.angle_beta   90.00
_cell.angle_gamma   90.00
#
_symmetry.space_group_name_H-M   'P 1'
#
loop_
_entity.id
_entity.type
_entity.pdbx_description
1 polymer ?
#
loop_
_entity_poly.entity_id
_entity_poly.type
_entity_poly.pdbx_seq_one_letter_code
_entity_poly.pdbx_strand_id
1 'polypeptide(L)'
;ADRSTSLDTDIAATQAEQTSLIAVIASLPDGPTKTEMEVRKTIADFRIFQLGQRKLNSGTTAVILFESQITEIDQRLTAINADIAEVEARKAALPV
;
A
#
# COMPACT_ATOMS: atom_id res chain seq x y z
N ALA A 1 11.94 6.91 4.63
CA ALA A 1 10.70 7.31 5.31
C ALA A 1 9.57 7.11 4.32
N ASP A 2 8.70 6.15 4.62
CA ASP A 2 7.90 5.40 3.66
C ASP A 2 6.74 6.19 3.07
N ARG A 3 6.47 5.99 1.78
CA ARG A 3 5.29 6.56 1.11
C ARG A 3 3.98 6.10 1.78
N SER A 4 3.98 4.92 2.40
CA SER A 4 2.90 4.42 3.27
C SER A 4 2.74 5.28 4.53
N THR A 5 3.82 5.62 5.23
CA THR A 5 3.76 6.51 6.41
C THR A 5 3.29 7.92 6.06
N SER A 6 3.61 8.40 4.84
CA SER A 6 3.08 9.66 4.31
C SER A 6 1.58 9.60 4.06
N LEU A 7 1.08 8.51 3.45
CA LEU A 7 -0.36 8.34 3.20
C LEU A 7 -1.16 8.23 4.50
N ASP A 8 -0.63 7.55 5.51
CA ASP A 8 -1.28 7.45 6.82
C ASP A 8 -1.37 8.79 7.54
N THR A 9 -0.32 9.60 7.42
CA THR A 9 -0.30 10.97 7.94
C THR A 9 -1.35 11.85 7.23
N ASP A 10 -1.44 11.75 5.89
CA ASP A 10 -2.40 12.52 5.10
C ASP A 10 -3.85 12.12 5.39
N ILE A 11 -4.10 10.83 5.59
CA ILE A 11 -5.42 10.30 6.00
C ILE A 11 -5.79 10.86 7.37
N ALA A 12 -4.88 10.76 8.35
CA ALA A 12 -5.12 11.26 9.70
C ALA A 12 -5.38 12.77 9.73
N ALA A 13 -4.62 13.55 8.96
CA ALA A 13 -4.82 15.00 8.84
C ALA A 13 -6.20 15.34 8.24
N THR A 14 -6.60 14.62 7.18
CA THR A 14 -7.91 14.85 6.53
C THR A 14 -9.07 14.42 7.44
N GLN A 15 -8.90 13.36 8.26
CA GLN A 15 -9.86 12.95 9.28
C GLN A 15 -10.01 13.98 10.40
N ALA A 16 -8.91 14.62 10.82
CA ALA A 16 -8.96 15.71 11.79
C ALA A 16 -9.71 16.93 11.24
N GLU A 17 -9.51 17.27 9.95
CA GLU A 17 -10.28 18.31 9.27
C GLU A 17 -11.78 17.96 9.23
N GLN A 18 -12.12 16.75 8.81
CA GLN A 18 -13.51 16.25 8.79
C GLN A 18 -14.16 16.34 10.17
N THR A 19 -13.46 15.92 11.22
CA THR A 19 -13.93 15.99 12.61
C THR A 19 -14.21 17.43 13.03
N SER A 20 -13.32 18.35 12.67
CA SER A 20 -13.49 19.78 12.94
C SER A 20 -14.68 20.36 12.20
N LEU A 21 -14.88 19.99 10.92
CA LEU A 21 -16.03 20.42 10.12
C LEU A 21 -17.35 19.91 10.72
N ILE A 22 -17.40 18.65 11.19
CA ILE A 22 -18.58 18.10 11.87
C ILE A 22 -18.91 18.92 13.13
N ALA A 23 -17.90 19.25 13.95
CA ALA A 23 -18.10 20.06 15.15
C ALA A 23 -18.63 21.47 14.82
N VAL A 24 -18.10 22.11 13.76
CA VAL A 24 -18.56 23.42 13.29
C VAL A 24 -19.99 23.33 12.77
N ILE A 25 -20.32 22.37 11.90
CA ILE A 25 -21.66 22.17 11.34
C ILE A 25 -22.70 21.98 12.46
N ALA A 26 -22.37 21.22 13.50
CA ALA A 26 -23.26 20.98 14.64
C ALA A 26 -23.56 22.25 15.44
N SER A 27 -22.67 23.25 15.40
CA SER A 27 -22.84 24.54 16.08
C SER A 27 -23.57 25.60 15.26
N LEU A 28 -23.76 25.37 13.95
CA LEU A 28 -24.34 26.34 13.03
C LEU A 28 -25.87 26.16 12.89
N PRO A 29 -26.63 27.26 12.86
CA PRO A 29 -28.02 27.22 12.45
C PRO A 29 -28.15 26.86 10.96
N ASP A 30 -29.32 26.37 10.57
CA ASP A 30 -29.59 26.08 9.16
C ASP A 30 -29.51 27.37 8.32
N GLY A 31 -28.81 27.26 7.19
CA GLY A 31 -28.57 28.38 6.30
C GLY A 31 -27.37 28.17 5.40
N PRO A 32 -27.04 29.17 4.56
CA PRO A 32 -26.02 29.05 3.51
C PRO A 32 -24.65 28.64 4.06
N THR A 33 -24.25 29.17 5.22
CA THR A 33 -22.97 28.86 5.86
C THR A 33 -22.89 27.40 6.30
N LYS A 34 -23.97 26.84 6.85
CA LYS A 34 -24.01 25.43 7.23
C LYS A 34 -23.91 24.53 5.99
N THR A 35 -24.65 24.87 4.93
CA THR A 35 -24.57 24.17 3.64
C THR A 35 -23.16 24.21 3.05
N GLU A 36 -22.45 25.34 3.13
CA GLU A 36 -21.06 25.44 2.68
C GLU A 36 -20.14 24.51 3.49
N MET A 37 -20.30 24.47 4.82
CA MET A 37 -19.52 23.56 5.66
C MET A 37 -19.84 22.09 5.37
N GLU A 38 -21.09 21.74 5.06
CA GLU A 38 -21.49 20.39 4.64
C GLU A 38 -20.87 19.99 3.30
N VAL A 39 -20.76 20.93 2.34
CA VAL A 39 -20.03 20.71 1.09
C VAL A 39 -18.55 20.45 1.38
N ARG A 40 -17.92 21.26 2.23
CA ARG A 40 -16.51 21.06 2.63
C ARG A 40 -16.30 19.71 3.32
N LYS A 41 -17.22 19.29 4.19
CA LYS A 41 -17.20 17.95 4.81
C LYS A 41 -17.26 16.87 3.73
N THR A 42 -18.16 17.01 2.77
CA THR A 42 -18.30 16.03 1.66
C THR A 42 -17.01 15.91 0.84
N ILE A 43 -16.31 17.03 0.61
CA ILE A 43 -15.00 17.03 -0.06
C ILE A 43 -13.95 16.29 0.79
N ALA A 44 -13.92 16.53 2.11
CA ALA A 44 -13.02 15.82 3.02
C ALA A 44 -13.30 14.31 3.05
N ASP A 45 -14.57 13.90 3.07
CA ASP A 45 -15.01 12.50 2.99
C ASP A 45 -14.48 11.83 1.72
N PHE A 46 -14.63 12.50 0.57
CA PHE A 46 -14.16 12.00 -0.71
C PHE A 46 -12.63 11.89 -0.76
N ARG A 47 -11.91 12.85 -0.16
CA ARG A 47 -10.44 12.82 -0.09
C ARG A 47 -9.92 11.67 0.77
N ILE A 48 -10.56 11.40 1.91
CA ILE A 48 -10.23 10.23 2.76
C ILE A 48 -10.42 8.94 1.95
N PHE A 49 -11.53 8.80 1.24
CA PHE A 49 -11.79 7.64 0.39
C PHE A 49 -10.69 7.44 -0.67
N GLN A 50 -10.32 8.50 -1.41
CA GLN A 50 -9.26 8.41 -2.42
C GLN A 50 -7.91 8.01 -1.84
N LEU A 51 -7.53 8.57 -0.69
CA LEU A 51 -6.29 8.23 -0.01
C LEU A 51 -6.30 6.77 0.46
N GLY A 52 -7.43 6.28 0.98
CA GLY A 52 -7.63 4.87 1.32
C GLY A 52 -7.44 3.94 0.12
N GLN A 53 -8.03 4.28 -1.03
CA GLN A 53 -7.87 3.51 -2.27
C GLN A 53 -6.41 3.48 -2.74
N ARG A 54 -5.69 4.60 -2.65
CA ARG A 54 -4.26 4.65 -2.99
C ARG A 54 -3.41 3.77 -2.06
N LYS A 55 -3.73 3.75 -0.77
CA LYS A 55 -3.04 2.90 0.20
C LYS A 55 -3.25 1.41 -0.10
N LEU A 56 -4.50 1.01 -0.36
CA LEU A 56 -4.85 -0.36 -0.77
C LEU A 56 -4.10 -0.78 -2.04
N ASN A 57 -4.15 0.04 -3.09
CA ASN A 57 -3.46 -0.26 -4.35
C ASN A 57 -1.94 -0.38 -4.17
N SER A 58 -1.34 0.48 -3.34
CA SER A 58 0.10 0.41 -3.04
C SER A 58 0.47 -0.91 -2.37
N GLY A 59 -0.37 -1.41 -1.46
CA GLY A 59 -0.20 -2.71 -0.83
C GLY A 59 -0.30 -3.86 -1.83
N THR A 60 -1.31 -3.85 -2.72
CA THR A 60 -1.48 -4.87 -3.76
C THR A 60 -0.29 -4.92 -4.72
N THR A 61 0.23 -3.76 -5.16
CA THR A 61 1.43 -3.71 -6.00
C THR A 61 2.65 -4.29 -5.30
N ALA A 62 2.81 -4.02 -4.00
CA ALA A 62 3.91 -4.59 -3.23
C ALA A 62 3.82 -6.12 -3.14
N VAL A 63 2.61 -6.68 -2.95
CA VAL A 63 2.40 -8.13 -2.95
C VAL A 63 2.81 -8.76 -4.27
N ILE A 64 2.33 -8.20 -5.40
CA ILE A 64 2.67 -8.70 -6.74
C ILE A 64 4.18 -8.67 -6.98
N LEU A 65 4.85 -7.59 -6.54
CA LEU A 65 6.30 -7.48 -6.66
C LEU A 65 7.01 -8.58 -5.87
N PHE A 66 6.59 -8.84 -4.64
CA PHE A 66 7.17 -9.91 -3.83
C PHE A 66 6.92 -11.30 -4.42
N GLU A 67 5.71 -11.57 -4.94
CA GLU A 67 5.41 -12.83 -5.63
C GLU A 67 6.31 -13.04 -6.86
N SER A 68 6.56 -11.98 -7.63
CA SER A 68 7.48 -12.02 -8.77
C SER A 68 8.92 -12.28 -8.31
N GLN A 69 9.38 -11.66 -7.22
CA GLN A 69 10.71 -11.91 -6.66
C GLN A 69 10.87 -13.33 -6.14
N ILE A 70 9.85 -13.89 -5.48
CA ILE A 70 9.85 -15.29 -5.03
C ILE A 70 10.00 -16.23 -6.23
N THR A 71 9.24 -15.98 -7.30
CA THR A 71 9.30 -16.79 -8.52
C THR A 71 10.71 -16.76 -9.14
N GLU A 72 11.36 -15.60 -9.17
CA GLU A 72 12.74 -15.48 -9.66
C GLU A 72 13.73 -16.25 -8.77
N ILE A 73 13.57 -16.17 -7.45
CA ILE A 73 14.40 -16.91 -6.49
C ILE A 73 14.25 -18.42 -6.69
N ASP A 74 13.02 -18.91 -6.86
CA ASP A 74 12.75 -20.34 -7.10
C ASP A 74 13.39 -20.86 -8.39
N GLN A 75 13.35 -20.06 -9.45
CA GLN A 75 14.04 -20.38 -10.71
C GLN A 75 15.55 -20.48 -10.53
N ARG A 76 16.14 -19.53 -9.79
CA ARG A 76 17.58 -19.52 -9.48
C ARG A 76 17.97 -20.72 -8.62
N LEU A 77 17.16 -21.07 -7.62
CA LEU A 77 17.39 -22.26 -6.79
C LEU A 77 17.32 -23.55 -7.62
N THR A 78 16.37 -23.63 -8.56
CA THR A 78 16.26 -24.76 -9.47
C THR A 78 17.51 -24.91 -10.34
N ALA A 79 18.01 -23.80 -10.90
CA ALA A 79 19.24 -23.80 -11.70
C ALA A 79 20.46 -24.22 -10.86
N ILE A 80 20.64 -23.64 -9.66
CA ILE A 80 21.73 -24.00 -8.75
C ILE A 80 21.70 -25.48 -8.38
N ASN A 81 20.52 -26.05 -8.13
CA ASN A 81 20.38 -27.46 -7.82
C ASN A 81 20.76 -28.35 -9.02
N ALA A 82 20.45 -27.92 -10.24
CA ALA A 82 20.88 -28.62 -11.46
C ALA A 82 22.41 -28.57 -11.60
N ASP A 83 23.04 -27.42 -11.36
CA ASP A 83 24.49 -27.26 -11.39
C ASP A 83 25.18 -28.13 -10.33
N ILE A 84 24.64 -28.17 -9.10
CA ILE A 84 25.15 -29.04 -8.02
C ILE A 84 25.07 -30.50 -8.45
N ALA A 85 23.94 -30.94 -9.00
CA ALA A 85 23.76 -32.31 -9.46
C ALA A 85 24.76 -32.67 -10.56
N GLU A 86 25.04 -31.74 -11.48
CA GLU A 86 26.06 -31.92 -12.51
C GLU A 86 27.47 -32.04 -11.92
N VAL A 87 27.84 -31.17 -10.97
CA VAL A 87 29.15 -31.23 -10.31
C VAL A 87 29.33 -32.54 -9.54
N GLU A 88 28.32 -32.99 -8.81
CA GLU A 88 28.35 -34.28 -8.10
C GLU A 88 28.47 -35.46 -9.07
N ALA A 89 27.75 -35.42 -10.21
CA ALA A 89 27.88 -36.45 -11.24
C ALA A 89 29.29 -36.50 -11.85
N ARG A 90 29.89 -35.35 -12.15
CA ARG A 90 31.28 -35.26 -12.65
C ARG A 90 32.28 -35.77 -11.62
N LYS A 91 32.09 -35.44 -10.34
CA LYS A 91 32.94 -35.89 -9.23
C LYS A 91 32.88 -37.41 -9.07
N ALA A 92 31.69 -38.01 -9.17
CA ALA A 92 31.51 -39.46 -9.11
C ALA A 92 32.15 -40.20 -10.30
N ALA A 93 32.32 -39.54 -11.44
CA ALA A 93 32.93 -40.11 -12.64
C ALA A 93 34.47 -40.00 -12.68
N LEU A 94 35.11 -39.33 -11.71
CA LEU A 94 36.57 -39.26 -11.64
C LEU A 94 37.15 -40.62 -11.18
N PRO A 95 38.14 -41.18 -11.90
CA PRO A 95 38.82 -42.39 -11.44
C PRO A 95 39.63 -42.10 -10.17
N VAL A 96 39.46 -42.96 -9.15
CA VAL A 96 40.23 -42.95 -7.89
C VAL A 96 41.68 -43.33 -8.14
#